data_AF-A0A839WHT6-F1
#
_entry.id   AF-A0A839WHT6-F1
#
_cell.length_a   1.000
_cell.length_b   1.000
_cell.length_c   1.000
_cell.angle_alpha   90.00
_cell.angle_beta   90.00
_cell.angle_gamma   90.00
#
_symmetry.space_group_name_H-M   'P 1'
#
loop_
_entity.id
_entity.type
_entity.pdbx_description
1 polymer ?
#
loop_
_entity_poly.entity_id
_entity_poly.type
_entity_poly.pdbx_seq_one_letter_code
_entity_poly.pdbx_strand_id
1 'polypeptide(L)'
;MRHQHRHTHHCHAHDDERHHEPCEKRGHGGEGRKRRARFFGHGELRVVLLDILTRGASHGYELIKEIEALTGGHYTPSPGVIYPTLDFLEEHAFIAFSDDDAGRKKIAITPDGEAWLNDNREHLEHIRARMTARAIGHELRKNPDLKRALDNMKAVLDLRVNQSEIDAQTLKRIVGVIDRAALEIAQL
;
A
#
# COMPACT_ATOMS: atom_id res chain seq x y z
N MET A 1 -94.89 0.00 25.71
CA MET A 1 -94.02 -1.19 25.66
C MET A 1 -92.58 -0.74 25.88
N ARG A 2 -91.94 -1.15 26.99
CA ARG A 2 -90.52 -0.89 27.28
C ARG A 2 -89.77 -2.21 27.09
N HIS A 3 -88.66 -2.20 26.38
CA HIS A 3 -87.55 -3.14 26.60
C HIS A 3 -86.23 -2.52 26.14
N GLN A 4 -85.21 -2.75 26.97
CA GLN A 4 -83.80 -2.38 26.82
C GLN A 4 -83.11 -3.18 25.71
N HIS A 5 -81.96 -2.69 25.20
CA HIS A 5 -80.74 -3.49 25.15
C HIS A 5 -79.47 -2.65 24.91
N ARG A 6 -78.46 -2.93 25.74
CA ARG A 6 -77.02 -2.63 25.64
C ARG A 6 -76.37 -3.40 24.48
N HIS A 7 -75.18 -2.96 24.05
CA HIS A 7 -73.90 -3.72 23.89
C HIS A 7 -72.96 -2.89 22.97
N THR A 8 -71.92 -2.18 23.43
CA THR A 8 -70.53 -2.53 23.83
C THR A 8 -69.59 -3.20 22.80
N HIS A 9 -68.37 -2.61 22.71
CA HIS A 9 -67.08 -3.07 22.14
C HIS A 9 -66.92 -2.97 20.61
N HIS A 10 -65.78 -2.59 20.01
CA HIS A 10 -64.38 -2.81 20.40
C HIS A 10 -63.41 -1.86 19.64
N CYS A 11 -62.19 -1.72 20.18
CA CYS A 11 -61.07 -0.86 19.76
C CYS A 11 -60.28 -1.38 18.55
N HIS A 12 -59.41 -0.52 17.97
CA HIS A 12 -58.11 -0.73 17.25
C HIS A 12 -58.06 0.24 16.04
N ALA A 13 -56.96 0.88 15.63
CA ALA A 13 -55.62 1.17 16.15
C ALA A 13 -55.04 2.23 15.16
N HIS A 14 -53.91 2.83 15.55
CA HIS A 14 -53.12 3.85 14.85
C HIS A 14 -52.78 3.55 13.38
N ASP A 15 -52.57 4.61 12.59
CA ASP A 15 -51.52 4.76 11.55
C ASP A 15 -51.84 6.03 10.72
N ASP A 16 -50.94 6.88 10.26
CA ASP A 16 -49.58 7.28 10.60
C ASP A 16 -49.36 8.51 9.69
N GLU A 17 -48.93 9.64 10.24
CA GLU A 17 -48.75 10.89 9.51
C GLU A 17 -47.50 10.80 8.61
N ARG A 18 -47.67 10.74 7.28
CA ARG A 18 -46.55 10.86 6.33
C ARG A 18 -46.53 12.24 5.66
N HIS A 19 -45.91 13.21 6.33
CA HIS A 19 -45.34 14.40 5.68
C HIS A 19 -43.96 14.04 5.11
N HIS A 20 -43.85 13.97 3.78
CA HIS A 20 -42.59 13.79 3.06
C HIS A 20 -42.02 15.17 2.70
N GLU A 21 -41.01 15.63 3.45
CA GLU A 21 -40.11 16.71 3.00
C GLU A 21 -38.99 16.12 2.12
N PRO A 22 -38.73 16.65 0.92
CA PRO A 22 -37.58 16.24 0.12
C PRO A 22 -36.29 16.88 0.65
N CYS A 23 -35.38 16.06 1.16
CA CYS A 23 -34.03 16.43 1.56
C CYS A 23 -33.19 16.83 0.33
N GLU A 24 -32.91 18.13 0.19
CA GLU A 24 -31.92 18.67 -0.76
C GLU A 24 -30.49 18.24 -0.35
N LYS A 25 -30.03 17.10 -0.88
CA LYS A 25 -28.61 16.73 -0.76
C LYS A 25 -27.78 17.51 -1.80
N ARG A 26 -27.23 18.63 -1.36
CA ARG A 26 -26.08 19.31 -1.96
C ARG A 26 -24.87 18.37 -1.97
N GLY A 27 -24.71 17.62 -3.06
CA GLY A 27 -23.48 16.88 -3.36
C GLY A 27 -22.43 17.84 -3.92
N HIS A 28 -21.59 18.38 -3.04
CA HIS A 28 -20.41 19.15 -3.41
C HIS A 28 -19.47 18.34 -4.31
N GLY A 29 -19.07 18.98 -5.41
CA GLY A 29 -17.68 19.06 -5.86
C GLY A 29 -16.95 17.74 -6.11
N GLY A 30 -16.79 17.40 -7.39
CA GLY A 30 -15.81 16.42 -7.83
C GLY A 30 -14.39 16.83 -7.45
N GLU A 31 -13.91 16.31 -6.32
CA GLU A 31 -12.47 16.17 -6.09
C GLU A 31 -12.04 14.90 -6.81
N GLY A 32 -11.38 15.08 -7.96
CA GLY A 32 -10.69 14.00 -8.65
C GLY A 32 -9.87 13.22 -7.63
N ARG A 33 -10.23 11.94 -7.44
CA ARG A 33 -9.49 10.98 -6.62
C ARG A 33 -8.02 11.16 -6.94
N LYS A 34 -7.26 11.81 -6.05
CA LYS A 34 -5.79 11.76 -6.07
C LYS A 34 -5.47 10.27 -6.15
N ARG A 35 -5.05 9.78 -7.32
CA ARG A 35 -4.73 8.37 -7.52
C ARG A 35 -3.73 8.05 -6.41
N ARG A 36 -4.16 7.24 -5.43
CA ARG A 36 -3.36 6.90 -4.25
C ARG A 36 -2.00 6.44 -4.78
N ALA A 37 -0.94 7.13 -4.38
CA ALA A 37 0.41 6.83 -4.87
C ALA A 37 0.68 5.34 -4.65
N ARG A 38 1.04 4.63 -5.72
CA ARG A 38 1.33 3.20 -5.66
C ARG A 38 2.62 2.99 -4.88
N PHE A 39 2.68 1.95 -4.05
CA PHE A 39 3.90 1.61 -3.30
C PHE A 39 5.04 1.20 -4.23
N PHE A 40 4.69 0.35 -5.20
CA PHE A 40 5.53 -0.05 -6.32
C PHE A 40 5.29 0.85 -7.54
N GLY A 41 6.37 1.21 -8.21
CA GLY A 41 6.36 1.82 -9.53
C GLY A 41 5.80 0.89 -10.61
N HIS A 42 5.70 1.41 -11.84
CA HIS A 42 5.23 0.62 -12.96
C HIS A 42 6.18 -0.56 -13.23
N GLY A 43 5.64 -1.78 -13.23
CA GLY A 43 6.40 -3.00 -13.53
C GLY A 43 7.25 -3.55 -12.39
N GLU A 44 7.56 -2.76 -11.36
CA GLU A 44 8.43 -3.21 -10.25
C GLU A 44 7.86 -4.42 -9.50
N LEU A 45 6.54 -4.46 -9.31
CA LEU A 45 5.89 -5.58 -8.65
C LEU A 45 6.13 -6.90 -9.39
N ARG A 46 6.30 -6.89 -10.72
CA ARG A 46 6.59 -8.09 -11.51
C ARG A 46 7.93 -8.69 -11.12
N VAL A 47 8.96 -7.84 -11.00
CA VAL A 47 10.31 -8.22 -10.59
C VAL A 47 10.30 -8.80 -9.17
N VAL A 48 9.57 -8.15 -8.25
CA VAL A 48 9.46 -8.63 -6.86
C VAL A 48 8.70 -9.95 -6.78
N LEU A 49 7.61 -10.14 -7.54
CA LEU A 49 6.88 -11.40 -7.53
C LEU A 49 7.72 -12.56 -8.06
N LEU A 50 8.46 -12.36 -9.16
CA LEU A 50 9.38 -13.39 -9.68
C LEU A 50 10.47 -13.73 -8.65
N ASP A 51 11.07 -12.72 -8.01
CA ASP A 51 12.06 -12.92 -6.94
C ASP A 51 11.49 -13.76 -5.78
N ILE A 52 10.26 -13.47 -5.34
CA ILE A 52 9.63 -14.25 -4.27
C ILE A 52 9.34 -15.70 -4.71
N LEU A 53 8.90 -15.91 -5.96
CA LEU A 53 8.65 -17.26 -6.49
C LEU A 53 9.92 -18.12 -6.51
N THR A 54 11.10 -17.53 -6.73
CA THR A 54 12.38 -18.26 -6.63
C THR A 54 12.70 -18.78 -5.21
N ARG A 55 12.05 -18.22 -4.18
CA ARG A 55 12.28 -18.57 -2.77
C ARG A 55 11.29 -19.61 -2.23
N GLY A 56 10.40 -20.12 -3.08
CA GLY A 56 9.51 -21.23 -2.76
C GLY A 56 8.04 -20.86 -2.55
N ALA A 57 7.67 -19.58 -2.61
CA ALA A 57 6.27 -19.19 -2.60
C ALA A 57 5.55 -19.82 -3.80
N SER A 58 4.39 -20.41 -3.55
CA SER A 58 3.68 -21.23 -4.54
C SER A 58 2.23 -20.79 -4.73
N HIS A 59 1.69 -19.93 -3.87
CA HIS A 59 0.29 -19.51 -3.95
C HIS A 59 0.13 -17.99 -3.83
N GLY A 60 -0.95 -17.45 -4.41
CA GLY A 60 -1.20 -16.01 -4.43
C GLY A 60 -1.25 -15.34 -3.04
N TYR A 61 -1.74 -16.05 -2.02
CA TYR A 61 -1.77 -15.53 -0.65
C TYR A 61 -0.37 -15.50 -0.01
N GLU A 62 0.52 -16.43 -0.38
CA GLU A 62 1.89 -16.47 0.12
C GLU A 62 2.66 -15.30 -0.44
N LEU A 63 2.49 -14.99 -1.72
CA LEU A 63 3.06 -13.79 -2.34
C LEU A 63 2.66 -12.50 -1.61
N ILE A 64 1.39 -12.40 -1.18
CA ILE A 64 0.92 -11.24 -0.39
C ILE A 64 1.65 -11.18 0.96
N LYS A 65 1.74 -12.31 1.68
CA LYS A 65 2.40 -12.39 2.99
C LYS A 65 3.89 -12.10 2.90
N GLU A 66 4.57 -12.61 1.88
CA GLU A 66 5.99 -12.37 1.65
C GLU A 66 6.26 -10.89 1.37
N ILE A 67 5.42 -10.21 0.58
CA ILE A 67 5.54 -8.77 0.36
C ILE A 67 5.29 -7.98 1.65
N GLU A 68 4.29 -8.36 2.44
CA GLU A 68 4.04 -7.75 3.74
C GLU A 68 5.26 -7.89 4.66
N ALA A 69 5.85 -9.09 4.75
CA ALA A 69 7.05 -9.36 5.54
C ALA A 69 8.26 -8.53 5.04
N LEU A 70 8.51 -8.51 3.72
CA LEU A 70 9.60 -7.73 3.12
C LEU A 70 9.46 -6.22 3.32
N THR A 71 8.24 -5.73 3.55
CA THR A 71 7.99 -4.30 3.81
C THR A 71 7.90 -3.98 5.31
N GLY A 72 8.13 -4.95 6.18
CA GLY A 72 8.02 -4.80 7.63
C GLY A 72 6.58 -4.55 8.12
N GLY A 73 5.57 -5.02 7.37
CA GLY A 73 4.16 -4.83 7.68
C GLY A 73 3.58 -3.48 7.24
N HIS A 74 4.38 -2.60 6.62
CA HIS A 74 3.93 -1.26 6.22
C HIS A 74 3.14 -1.24 4.91
N TYR A 75 3.20 -2.32 4.15
CA TYR A 75 2.48 -2.45 2.90
C TYR A 75 2.06 -3.90 2.64
N THR A 76 0.74 -4.12 2.61
CA THR A 76 0.14 -5.37 2.15
C THR A 76 -0.51 -5.12 0.79
N PRO A 77 -0.06 -5.77 -0.30
CA PRO A 77 -0.69 -5.65 -1.61
C PRO A 77 -2.07 -6.30 -1.59
N SER A 78 -3.05 -5.69 -2.25
CA SER A 78 -4.37 -6.29 -2.39
C SER A 78 -4.38 -7.35 -3.49
N PRO A 79 -5.31 -8.33 -3.41
CA PRO A 79 -5.57 -9.27 -4.50
C PRO A 79 -5.72 -8.60 -5.87
N GLY A 80 -6.40 -7.46 -5.93
CA GLY A 80 -6.63 -6.70 -7.18
C GLY A 80 -5.38 -6.06 -7.79
N VAL A 81 -4.23 -6.11 -7.11
CA VAL A 81 -2.93 -5.70 -7.66
C VAL A 81 -2.06 -6.93 -7.98
N ILE A 82 -2.18 -8.00 -7.19
CA ILE A 82 -1.41 -9.24 -7.37
C ILE A 82 -1.87 -10.01 -8.61
N TYR A 83 -3.15 -10.34 -8.72
CA TYR A 83 -3.63 -11.22 -9.78
C TYR A 83 -3.43 -10.64 -11.19
N PRO A 84 -3.74 -9.35 -11.47
CA PRO A 84 -3.42 -8.78 -12.79
C PRO A 84 -1.93 -8.76 -13.12
N THR A 85 -1.07 -8.77 -12.09
CA THR A 85 0.38 -8.86 -12.30
C THR A 85 0.79 -10.29 -12.62
N LEU A 86 0.17 -11.28 -11.98
CA LEU A 86 0.38 -12.69 -12.29
C LEU A 86 -0.14 -13.04 -13.69
N ASP A 87 -1.32 -12.54 -14.09
CA ASP A 87 -1.86 -12.74 -15.44
C ASP A 87 -0.87 -12.23 -16.49
N PHE A 88 -0.29 -11.04 -16.29
CA PHE A 88 0.76 -10.50 -17.16
C PHE A 88 1.99 -11.42 -17.24
N LEU A 89 2.44 -11.95 -16.09
CA LEU A 89 3.60 -12.84 -16.04
C LEU A 89 3.32 -14.18 -16.74
N GLU A 90 2.11 -14.71 -16.62
CA GLU A 90 1.68 -15.93 -17.31
C GLU A 90 1.60 -15.72 -18.82
N GLU A 91 0.98 -14.62 -19.27
CA GLU A 91 0.87 -14.25 -20.69
C GLU A 91 2.24 -14.17 -21.39
N HIS A 92 3.29 -13.81 -20.65
CA HIS A 92 4.67 -13.72 -21.13
C HIS A 92 5.49 -14.99 -20.87
N ALA A 93 4.83 -16.07 -20.43
CA ALA A 93 5.45 -17.35 -20.08
C ALA A 93 6.55 -17.27 -18.99
N PHE A 94 6.55 -16.22 -18.15
CA PHE A 94 7.50 -16.08 -17.04
C PHE A 94 7.10 -16.89 -15.81
N ILE A 95 5.81 -17.20 -15.69
CA ILE A 95 5.28 -18.12 -14.68
C ILE A 95 4.37 -19.14 -15.36
N ALA A 96 4.17 -20.27 -14.69
CA ALA A 96 3.19 -21.27 -15.05
C ALA A 96 2.27 -21.55 -13.86
N PHE A 97 1.00 -21.80 -14.16
CA PHE A 97 0.06 -22.31 -13.17
C PHE A 97 -0.11 -23.82 -13.29
N SER A 98 -0.22 -24.47 -12.15
CA SER A 98 -0.49 -25.91 -12.02
C SER A 98 -1.42 -26.13 -10.83
N ASP A 99 -1.99 -27.31 -10.69
CA ASP A 99 -2.70 -27.68 -9.47
C ASP A 99 -1.74 -28.36 -8.50
N ASP A 100 -1.81 -28.02 -7.22
CA ASP A 100 -1.16 -28.79 -6.16
C ASP A 100 -1.95 -30.08 -5.84
N ASP A 101 -1.39 -30.93 -4.98
CA ASP A 101 -2.01 -32.21 -4.59
C ASP A 101 -3.40 -32.03 -3.94
N ALA A 102 -3.75 -30.82 -3.51
CA ALA A 102 -5.04 -30.46 -2.93
C ALA A 102 -5.97 -29.74 -3.93
N GLY A 103 -5.62 -29.68 -5.22
CA GLY A 103 -6.40 -29.03 -6.27
C GLY A 103 -6.40 -27.50 -6.20
N ARG A 104 -5.41 -26.89 -5.53
CA ARG A 104 -5.26 -25.43 -5.45
C ARG A 104 -4.28 -24.95 -6.51
N LYS A 105 -4.59 -23.80 -7.11
CA LYS A 105 -3.74 -23.14 -8.11
C LYS A 105 -2.37 -22.78 -7.52
N LYS A 106 -1.36 -23.55 -7.92
CA LYS A 106 0.06 -23.36 -7.66
C LYS A 106 0.69 -22.51 -8.77
N ILE A 107 1.66 -21.70 -8.39
CA ILE A 107 2.41 -20.79 -9.24
C ILE A 107 3.88 -21.19 -9.20
N ALA A 108 4.49 -21.37 -10.36
CA ALA A 108 5.91 -21.64 -10.48
C ALA A 108 6.56 -20.67 -11.47
N ILE A 109 7.76 -20.22 -11.17
CA ILE A 109 8.59 -19.48 -12.13
C ILE A 109 9.09 -20.44 -13.22
N THR A 110 9.15 -19.96 -14.46
CA THR A 110 9.68 -20.72 -15.60
C THR A 110 11.16 -20.37 -15.85
N PRO A 111 11.89 -21.15 -16.67
CA PRO A 111 13.24 -20.76 -17.10
C PRO A 111 13.31 -19.38 -17.76
N ASP A 112 12.30 -19.02 -18.55
CA ASP A 112 12.22 -17.68 -19.18
C ASP A 112 12.00 -16.58 -18.13
N GLY A 113 11.20 -16.86 -17.09
CA GLY A 113 11.01 -15.97 -15.96
C GLY A 113 12.29 -15.77 -15.13
N GLU A 114 13.07 -16.84 -14.93
CA GLU A 114 14.38 -16.76 -14.26
C GLU A 114 15.39 -15.94 -15.06
N ALA A 115 15.43 -16.14 -16.39
CA ALA A 115 16.27 -15.35 -17.28
C ALA A 115 15.87 -13.87 -17.24
N TRP A 116 14.58 -13.57 -17.35
CA TRP A 116 14.09 -12.19 -17.25
C TRP A 116 14.39 -11.55 -15.89
N LEU A 117 14.25 -12.30 -14.79
CA LEU A 117 14.62 -11.83 -13.46
C LEU A 117 16.12 -11.54 -13.35
N ASN A 118 16.96 -12.38 -13.96
CA ASN A 118 18.41 -12.15 -14.02
C ASN A 118 18.77 -10.88 -14.79
N ASP A 119 18.12 -10.61 -15.91
CA ASP A 119 18.32 -9.38 -16.67
C ASP A 119 17.86 -8.13 -15.90
N ASN A 120 16.90 -8.30 -14.98
CA ASN A 120 16.36 -7.22 -14.14
C ASN A 120 17.00 -7.14 -12.75
N ARG A 121 18.16 -7.79 -12.53
CA ARG A 121 18.78 -7.90 -11.20
C ARG A 121 19.16 -6.56 -10.58
N GLU A 122 19.76 -5.67 -11.37
CA GLU A 122 20.08 -4.32 -10.89
C GLU A 122 18.82 -3.56 -10.45
N HIS A 123 17.75 -3.68 -11.24
CA HIS A 123 16.46 -3.08 -10.90
C HIS A 123 15.86 -3.68 -9.63
N LEU A 124 15.94 -5.01 -9.44
CA LEU A 124 15.53 -5.68 -8.21
C LEU A 124 16.27 -5.12 -6.99
N GLU A 125 17.58 -4.94 -7.08
CA GLU A 125 18.40 -4.41 -5.99
C GLU A 125 18.01 -2.95 -5.66
N HIS A 126 17.74 -2.12 -6.66
CA HIS A 126 17.21 -0.78 -6.43
C HIS A 126 15.83 -0.80 -5.75
N ILE A 127 14.94 -1.70 -6.16
CA ILE A 127 13.61 -1.86 -5.54
C ILE A 127 13.78 -2.26 -4.06
N ARG A 128 14.63 -3.27 -3.79
CA ARG A 128 14.92 -3.75 -2.42
C ARG A 128 15.52 -2.66 -1.55
N ALA A 129 16.53 -1.94 -2.04
CA ALA A 129 17.13 -0.83 -1.31
C ALA A 129 16.09 0.23 -0.91
N ARG A 130 15.16 0.55 -1.83
CA ARG A 130 14.09 1.52 -1.58
C ARG A 130 13.01 0.99 -0.64
N MET A 131 12.70 -0.30 -0.67
CA MET A 131 11.82 -0.96 0.30
C MET A 131 12.43 -0.92 1.70
N THR A 132 13.69 -1.31 1.85
CA THR A 132 14.42 -1.28 3.11
C THR A 132 14.50 0.14 3.68
N ALA A 133 14.85 1.13 2.86
CA ALA A 133 14.89 2.52 3.30
C ALA A 133 13.53 3.02 3.82
N ARG A 134 12.42 2.61 3.18
CA ARG A 134 11.07 2.93 3.65
C ARG A 134 10.72 2.24 4.96
N ALA A 135 11.09 0.96 5.12
CA ALA A 135 10.86 0.21 6.35
C ALA A 135 11.63 0.83 7.53
N ILE A 136 12.93 1.10 7.34
CA ILE A 136 13.75 1.80 8.34
C ILE A 136 13.13 3.16 8.66
N GLY A 137 12.82 3.97 7.64
CA GLY A 137 12.22 5.28 7.84
C GLY A 137 10.89 5.22 8.59
N HIS A 138 10.10 4.16 8.44
CA HIS A 138 8.88 3.96 9.21
C HIS A 138 9.19 3.62 10.67
N GLU A 139 10.10 2.68 10.93
CA GLU A 139 10.48 2.29 12.29
C GLU A 139 11.04 3.48 13.09
N LEU A 140 11.93 4.28 12.49
CA LEU A 140 12.47 5.48 13.13
C LEU A 140 11.35 6.48 13.51
N ARG A 141 10.26 6.54 12.74
CA ARG A 141 9.13 7.44 13.00
C ARG A 141 8.14 6.93 14.04
N LYS A 142 8.28 5.70 14.56
CA LYS A 142 7.47 5.22 15.69
C LYS A 142 7.80 5.95 16.98
N ASN A 143 9.05 6.36 17.18
CA ASN A 143 9.46 7.18 18.30
C ASN A 143 9.09 8.66 18.02
N PRO A 144 8.27 9.33 18.86
CA PRO A 144 7.83 10.71 18.62
C PRO A 144 8.97 11.73 18.56
N ASP A 145 10.00 11.58 19.40
CA ASP A 145 11.15 12.49 19.45
C ASP A 145 12.00 12.34 18.19
N LEU A 146 12.26 11.10 17.78
CA LEU A 146 12.99 10.80 16.56
C LEU A 146 12.22 11.26 15.33
N LYS A 147 10.91 11.03 15.29
CA LYS A 147 10.02 11.56 14.24
C LYS A 147 10.14 13.08 14.13
N ARG A 148 10.03 13.81 15.25
CA ARG A 148 10.14 15.28 15.28
C ARG A 148 11.51 15.74 14.77
N ALA A 149 12.59 15.10 15.20
CA ALA A 149 13.95 15.44 14.78
C ALA A 149 14.15 15.23 13.26
N LEU A 150 13.67 14.11 12.72
CA LEU A 150 13.71 13.81 11.28
C LEU A 150 12.87 14.80 10.45
N ASP A 151 11.64 15.10 10.90
CA ASP A 151 10.76 16.05 10.21
C ASP A 151 11.38 17.46 10.18
N ASN A 152 11.99 17.90 11.30
CA ASN A 152 12.68 19.19 11.37
C ASN A 152 13.89 19.25 10.41
N MET A 153 14.73 18.21 10.42
CA MET A 153 15.87 18.12 9.50
C MET A 153 15.41 18.15 8.04
N LYS A 154 14.37 17.40 7.69
CA LYS A 154 13.78 17.42 6.35
C LYS A 154 13.27 18.81 5.99
N ALA A 155 12.54 19.48 6.88
CA ALA A 155 12.01 20.81 6.63
C ALA A 155 13.12 21.84 6.36
N VAL A 156 14.21 21.81 7.13
CA VAL A 156 15.37 22.70 6.93
C VAL A 156 16.04 22.42 5.58
N LEU A 157 16.21 21.15 5.21
CA LEU A 157 16.78 20.76 3.91
C LEU A 157 15.86 21.18 2.76
N ASP A 158 14.56 20.91 2.84
CA ASP A 158 13.58 21.29 1.81
C ASP A 158 13.53 22.80 1.60
N LEU A 159 13.58 23.60 2.68
CA LEU A 159 13.66 25.06 2.60
C LEU A 159 14.96 25.47 1.89
N ARG A 160 16.10 24.91 2.30
CA ARG A 160 17.41 25.28 1.75
C ARG A 160 17.56 24.91 0.27
N VAL A 161 17.04 23.76 -0.13
CA VAL A 161 17.12 23.22 -1.51
C VAL A 161 16.14 23.90 -2.46
N ASN A 162 14.92 24.19 -2.01
CA ASN A 162 13.89 24.74 -2.90
C ASN A 162 13.89 26.28 -2.97
N GLN A 163 14.51 26.99 -2.01
CA GLN A 163 14.48 28.47 -1.97
C GLN A 163 15.73 29.13 -2.57
N SER A 164 16.73 28.39 -3.04
CA SER A 164 18.00 28.97 -3.50
C SER A 164 18.61 28.16 -4.64
N GLU A 165 19.27 28.83 -5.59
CA GLU A 165 20.30 28.18 -6.40
C GLU A 165 21.41 27.75 -5.44
N ILE A 166 21.38 26.48 -5.03
CA ILE A 166 22.43 25.93 -4.17
C ILE A 166 23.70 25.80 -5.02
N ASP A 167 24.71 26.60 -4.69
CA ASP A 167 26.04 26.41 -5.24
C ASP A 167 26.65 25.08 -4.76
N ALA A 168 27.58 24.53 -5.55
CA ALA A 168 28.20 23.24 -5.26
C ALA A 168 28.96 23.21 -3.92
N GLN A 169 29.46 24.35 -3.43
CA GLN A 169 30.15 24.45 -2.15
C GLN A 169 29.17 24.33 -0.98
N THR A 170 28.02 25.00 -1.06
CA THR A 170 26.93 24.91 -0.09
C THR A 170 26.38 23.50 -0.03
N LEU A 171 26.18 22.83 -1.18
CA LEU A 171 25.76 21.42 -1.21
C LEU A 171 26.76 20.50 -0.50
N LYS A 172 28.06 20.63 -0.82
CA LYS A 172 29.13 19.85 -0.16
C LYS A 172 29.17 20.08 1.35
N ARG A 173 28.93 21.31 1.81
CA ARG A 173 28.85 21.62 3.25
C ARG A 173 27.67 20.93 3.92
N ILE A 174 26.50 20.91 3.28
CA ILE A 174 25.31 20.23 3.79
C ILE A 174 25.58 18.72 3.92
N VAL A 175 26.10 18.09 2.86
CA VAL A 175 26.47 16.66 2.87
C VAL A 175 27.45 16.38 4.00
N GLY A 176 28.51 17.19 4.15
CA GLY A 176 29.47 17.00 5.23
C GLY A 176 28.90 17.15 6.65
N VAL A 177 27.83 17.94 6.85
CA VAL A 177 27.13 18.00 8.16
C VAL A 177 26.39 16.69 8.42
N ILE A 178 25.69 16.16 7.40
CA ILE A 178 24.94 14.91 7.50
C ILE A 178 25.90 13.73 7.78
N ASP A 179 27.02 13.65 7.06
CA ASP A 179 28.00 12.57 7.21
C ASP A 179 28.63 12.56 8.61
N ARG A 180 28.94 13.73 9.17
CA ARG A 180 29.45 13.83 10.55
C ARG A 180 28.42 13.36 11.57
N ALA A 181 27.17 13.80 11.45
CA ALA A 181 26.10 13.35 12.33
C ALA A 181 25.89 11.83 12.23
N ALA A 182 25.98 11.25 11.02
CA ALA A 182 25.89 9.81 10.82
C ALA A 182 27.05 9.06 11.49
N LEU A 183 28.28 9.57 11.37
CA LEU A 183 29.46 8.98 12.02
C LEU A 183 29.34 9.01 13.54
N GLU A 184 28.87 10.12 14.12
CA GLU A 184 28.65 10.24 15.56
C GLU A 184 27.60 9.24 16.05
N ILE A 185 26.48 9.08 15.33
CA ILE A 185 25.45 8.07 15.66
C ILE A 185 26.01 6.65 15.56
N ALA A 186 26.84 6.35 14.56
CA ALA A 186 27.42 5.04 14.36
C ALA A 186 28.46 4.64 15.44
N GLN A 187 28.91 5.59 16.25
CA GLN A 187 29.89 5.39 17.33
C GLN A 187 29.25 5.28 18.73
N LEU A 188 27.93 5.40 18.85
CA LEU A 188 27.17 5.18 20.09
C LEU A 188 27.05 3.69 20.41
#